data_AF-A0A523BK57-F1
#
_entry.id   AF-A0A523BK57-F1
#
_cell.length_a   1.000
_cell.length_b   1.000
_cell.length_c   1.000
_cell.angle_alpha   90.00
_cell.angle_beta   90.00
_cell.angle_gamma   90.00
#
_symmetry.space_group_name_H-M   'P 1'
#
loop_
_entity.id
_entity.type
_entity.pdbx_description
1 polymer ?
#
loop_
_entity_poly.entity_id
_entity_poly.type
_entity_poly.pdbx_seq_one_letter_code
_entity_poly.pdbx_strand_id
1 'polypeptide(L)'
;MGVSMSTTKAQEEEKPPDYLMWVGGKYYTIQSFIKEAREMGVSRRVPIIPDIVFGKTRIFFISDVDESDPCVEIKTVSHKKSIDELKRYRTYRIKRKCKQTPKVFGYFIPTGILVPGEVGKNLFEKYRDRLVLVPATAIYLVPLRGCGRLVIGARYLVDGQTLKEIYEALKMDPDQRVKDLMITGSTFQEINPPIQAQGVKRFRGLKRVDGDAILSGKPVSEWWVEE
;
A
#
# COMPACT_ATOMS: atom_id res chain seq x y z
N MET A 1 -45.97 10.88 -37.81
CA MET A 1 -44.53 11.23 -37.68
C MET A 1 -44.21 11.24 -36.19
N GLY A 2 -43.71 10.12 -35.66
CA GLY A 2 -43.30 10.03 -34.25
C GLY A 2 -41.78 10.05 -34.19
N VAL A 3 -41.20 11.17 -33.75
CA VAL A 3 -39.75 11.27 -33.53
C VAL A 3 -39.46 10.63 -32.17
N SER A 4 -38.89 9.44 -32.21
CA SER A 4 -38.28 8.77 -31.07
C SER A 4 -37.08 9.59 -30.59
N MET A 5 -37.18 10.20 -29.42
CA MET A 5 -36.03 10.73 -28.70
C MET A 5 -35.35 9.58 -27.96
N SER A 6 -34.23 9.10 -28.51
CA SER A 6 -33.33 8.19 -27.81
C SER A 6 -32.52 8.99 -26.78
N THR A 7 -32.89 8.90 -25.51
CA THR A 7 -32.10 9.46 -24.41
C THR A 7 -30.88 8.57 -24.17
N THR A 8 -29.73 9.01 -24.68
CA THR A 8 -28.43 8.41 -24.37
C THR A 8 -28.11 8.69 -22.90
N LYS A 9 -28.38 7.72 -22.00
CA LYS A 9 -27.84 7.75 -20.65
C LYS A 9 -26.32 7.65 -20.75
N ALA A 10 -25.62 8.75 -20.50
CA ALA A 10 -24.20 8.72 -20.21
C ALA A 10 -24.00 7.75 -19.03
N GLN A 11 -23.23 6.69 -19.25
CA GLN A 11 -22.81 5.80 -18.17
C GLN A 11 -21.95 6.62 -17.23
N GLU A 12 -22.45 6.90 -16.02
CA GLU A 12 -21.60 7.42 -14.94
C GLU A 12 -20.50 6.39 -14.71
N GLU A 13 -19.25 6.74 -15.03
CA GLU A 13 -18.11 5.91 -14.68
C GLU A 13 -18.06 5.81 -13.16
N GLU A 14 -18.28 4.60 -12.63
CA GLU A 14 -18.22 4.33 -11.20
C GLU A 14 -16.84 4.73 -10.65
N LYS A 15 -16.84 5.55 -9.59
CA LYS A 15 -15.62 6.03 -8.96
C LYS A 15 -14.79 4.83 -8.45
N PRO A 16 -13.50 4.75 -8.81
CA PRO A 16 -12.60 3.73 -8.28
C PRO A 16 -12.60 3.73 -6.75
N PRO A 17 -12.57 2.55 -6.10
CA PRO A 17 -12.54 2.48 -4.64
C PRO A 17 -11.22 3.04 -4.12
N ASP A 18 -11.30 3.77 -3.01
CA ASP A 18 -10.13 4.19 -2.24
C ASP A 18 -10.03 3.39 -0.94
N TYR A 19 -8.81 3.29 -0.42
CA TYR A 19 -8.54 2.53 0.78
C TYR A 19 -7.68 3.30 1.77
N LEU A 20 -7.88 3.05 3.06
CA LEU A 20 -7.03 3.51 4.14
C LEU A 20 -6.22 2.33 4.69
N MET A 21 -4.92 2.52 4.87
CA MET A 21 -4.01 1.51 5.40
C MET A 21 -3.19 2.06 6.57
N TRP A 22 -3.21 1.33 7.68
CA TRP A 22 -2.35 1.65 8.81
C TRP A 22 -0.90 1.26 8.55
N VAL A 23 0.00 2.22 8.71
CA VAL A 23 1.45 2.04 8.62
C VAL A 23 2.12 2.46 9.92
N GLY A 24 3.26 1.84 10.23
CA GLY A 24 4.00 2.05 11.47
C GLY A 24 3.88 0.90 12.46
N GLY A 25 3.80 1.22 13.75
CA GLY A 25 4.00 0.27 14.84
C GLY A 25 5.45 0.29 15.32
N LYS A 26 6.23 -0.74 14.99
CA LYS A 26 7.63 -0.87 15.44
C LYS A 26 8.67 -0.66 14.32
N TYR A 27 8.20 -0.34 13.12
CA TYR A 27 8.98 -0.38 11.88
C TYR A 27 9.10 1.00 11.22
N TYR A 28 8.03 1.78 11.27
CA TYR A 28 7.98 3.10 10.68
C TYR A 28 7.40 4.11 11.63
N THR A 29 7.91 5.31 11.46
CA THR A 29 7.39 6.60 11.84
C THR A 29 6.93 7.30 10.55
N ILE A 30 6.18 8.40 10.63
CA ILE A 30 5.68 9.09 9.43
C ILE A 30 6.86 9.54 8.54
N GLN A 31 7.86 10.22 9.08
CA GLN A 31 8.96 10.73 8.27
C GLN A 31 9.86 9.62 7.72
N SER A 32 10.12 8.56 8.49
CA SER A 32 10.90 7.42 7.97
C SER A 32 10.17 6.69 6.85
N PHE A 33 8.83 6.60 6.89
CA PHE A 33 8.05 6.06 5.78
C PHE A 33 8.11 6.98 4.55
N ILE A 34 7.89 8.29 4.73
CA ILE A 34 7.91 9.27 3.62
C ILE A 34 9.27 9.23 2.92
N LYS A 35 10.37 9.21 3.68
CA LYS A 35 11.73 9.10 3.14
C LYS A 35 11.88 7.83 2.30
N GLU A 36 11.51 6.67 2.85
CA GLU A 36 11.59 5.39 2.14
C GLU A 36 10.76 5.39 0.85
N ALA A 37 9.54 5.94 0.92
CA ALA A 37 8.59 5.99 -0.18
C ALA A 37 9.05 6.93 -1.31
N ARG A 38 9.74 8.03 -0.98
CA ARG A 38 10.35 8.94 -1.96
C ARG A 38 11.54 8.33 -2.67
N GLU A 39 12.39 7.64 -1.93
CA GLU A 39 13.61 7.05 -2.48
C GLU A 39 13.31 5.86 -3.40
N MET A 40 12.26 5.07 -3.08
CA MET A 40 12.09 3.74 -3.67
C MET A 40 10.66 3.46 -4.15
N GLY A 41 9.76 4.43 -4.09
CA GLY A 41 8.33 4.21 -4.26
C GLY A 41 7.73 3.41 -3.11
N VAL A 42 6.46 3.05 -3.25
CA VAL A 42 5.69 2.34 -2.21
C VAL A 42 5.57 0.86 -2.57
N SER A 43 5.78 -0.02 -1.59
CA SER A 43 5.51 -1.46 -1.71
C SER A 43 4.96 -2.00 -0.41
N ARG A 44 3.74 -2.55 -0.44
CA ARG A 44 3.00 -2.93 0.76
C ARG A 44 2.30 -4.26 0.59
N ARG A 45 2.51 -5.16 1.55
CA ARG A 45 1.78 -6.43 1.63
C ARG A 45 0.30 -6.17 1.95
N VAL A 46 -0.58 -6.85 1.21
CA VAL A 46 -2.01 -6.90 1.50
C VAL A 46 -2.43 -8.33 1.87
N PRO A 47 -2.92 -8.56 3.09
CA PRO A 47 -3.28 -9.91 3.54
C PRO A 47 -4.56 -10.45 2.87
N ILE A 48 -5.40 -9.55 2.37
CA ILE A 48 -6.62 -9.82 1.60
C ILE A 48 -6.49 -8.97 0.34
N ILE A 49 -6.72 -9.56 -0.83
CA ILE A 49 -6.63 -8.86 -2.11
C ILE A 49 -7.86 -7.94 -2.23
N PRO A 50 -7.71 -6.60 -2.19
CA PRO A 50 -8.83 -5.68 -2.36
C PRO A 50 -9.31 -5.61 -3.82
N ASP A 51 -10.38 -4.86 -4.08
CA ASP A 51 -10.76 -4.50 -5.44
C ASP A 51 -10.04 -3.23 -5.84
N ILE A 52 -8.91 -3.36 -6.56
CA ILE A 52 -8.12 -2.21 -7.00
C ILE A 52 -8.26 -2.00 -8.49
N VAL A 53 -8.47 -0.74 -8.86
CA VAL A 53 -8.30 -0.29 -10.24
C VAL A 53 -6.91 0.35 -10.35
N PHE A 54 -5.95 -0.38 -10.90
CA PHE A 54 -4.58 0.11 -11.05
C PHE A 54 -4.55 1.42 -11.84
N GLY A 55 -3.70 2.35 -11.40
CA GLY A 55 -3.61 3.69 -11.96
C GLY A 55 -4.73 4.64 -11.53
N LYS A 56 -5.78 4.17 -10.84
CA LYS A 56 -6.89 5.03 -10.40
C LYS A 56 -7.19 4.99 -8.89
N THR A 57 -7.23 3.80 -8.27
CA THR A 57 -7.47 3.64 -6.82
C THR A 57 -6.40 4.35 -6.00
N ARG A 58 -6.79 5.10 -4.95
CA ARG A 58 -5.84 5.68 -4.00
C ARG A 58 -5.79 4.83 -2.73
N ILE A 59 -4.58 4.58 -2.24
CA ILE A 59 -4.35 3.97 -0.93
C ILE A 59 -3.72 5.00 0.00
N PHE A 60 -4.51 5.50 0.93
CA PHE A 60 -4.13 6.44 1.97
C PHE A 60 -3.39 5.74 3.10
N PHE A 61 -2.44 6.46 3.68
CA PHE A 61 -1.61 6.00 4.78
C PHE A 61 -1.92 6.74 6.06
N ILE A 62 -2.21 5.97 7.11
CA ILE A 62 -2.47 6.49 8.46
C ILE A 62 -1.45 5.95 9.45
N SER A 63 -0.95 6.79 10.34
CA SER A 63 -0.08 6.38 11.44
C SER A 63 -0.35 7.17 12.71
N ASP A 64 -0.12 6.54 13.86
CA ASP A 64 -0.10 7.20 15.17
C ASP A 64 1.33 7.54 15.64
N VAL A 65 2.34 7.32 14.80
CA VAL A 65 3.74 7.56 15.15
C VAL A 65 4.30 8.70 14.30
N ASP A 66 4.16 9.92 14.79
CA ASP A 66 4.68 11.13 14.18
C ASP A 66 5.86 11.68 15.00
N GLU A 67 7.03 11.82 14.39
CA GLU A 67 8.23 12.34 15.05
C GLU A 67 8.10 13.78 15.52
N SER A 68 7.21 14.55 14.89
CA SER A 68 6.94 15.93 15.27
C SER A 68 6.00 16.05 16.48
N ASP A 69 5.33 14.96 16.88
CA ASP A 69 4.42 14.97 18.02
C ASP A 69 5.21 14.98 19.34
N PRO A 70 5.03 15.97 20.22
CA PRO A 70 5.74 16.04 21.51
C PRO A 70 5.44 14.84 22.42
N CYS A 71 4.35 14.10 22.17
CA CYS A 71 4.01 12.87 22.86
C CYS A 71 4.71 11.61 22.32
N VAL A 72 5.46 11.72 21.23
CA VAL A 72 6.26 10.64 20.64
C VAL A 72 7.73 10.87 20.98
N GLU A 73 8.36 9.94 21.68
CA GLU A 73 9.82 9.91 21.84
C GLU A 73 10.38 8.68 21.12
N ILE A 74 11.26 8.91 20.15
CA ILE A 74 11.88 7.87 19.35
C ILE A 74 13.33 7.70 19.79
N LYS A 75 13.65 6.48 20.24
CA LYS A 75 15.02 6.06 20.49
C LYS A 75 15.48 5.12 19.41
N THR A 76 16.49 5.50 18.66
CA THR A 76 17.17 4.58 17.75
C THR A 76 17.81 3.47 18.56
N VAL A 77 17.60 2.22 18.15
CA VAL A 77 18.23 1.06 18.78
C VAL A 77 19.45 0.69 17.95
N SER A 78 20.64 0.79 18.53
CA SER A 78 21.85 0.24 17.94
C SER A 78 21.83 -1.29 18.10
N HIS A 79 22.06 -2.00 17.01
CA HIS A 79 22.19 -3.45 17.04
C HIS A 79 23.67 -3.82 16.93
N LYS A 80 24.12 -4.77 17.74
CA LYS A 80 25.48 -5.33 17.65
C LYS A 80 25.68 -6.22 16.41
N LYS A 81 24.58 -6.65 15.78
CA LYS A 81 24.56 -7.55 14.62
C LYS A 81 24.68 -6.78 13.32
N SER A 82 25.30 -7.39 12.31
CA SER A 82 25.44 -6.78 10.98
C SER A 82 24.08 -6.63 10.30
N ILE A 83 23.97 -5.71 9.34
CA ILE A 83 22.73 -5.46 8.57
C ILE A 83 22.17 -6.75 7.94
N ASP A 84 23.03 -7.65 7.49
CA ASP A 84 22.64 -8.93 6.89
C ASP A 84 21.98 -9.90 7.88
N GLU A 85 22.39 -9.82 9.14
CA GLU A 85 21.81 -10.57 10.26
C GLU A 85 20.53 -9.92 10.81
N LEU A 86 20.29 -8.63 10.49
CA LEU A 86 19.11 -7.90 10.93
C LEU A 86 17.86 -8.31 10.13
N LYS A 87 17.39 -9.54 10.33
CA LYS A 87 16.28 -10.11 9.54
C LYS A 87 14.96 -9.34 9.71
N ARG A 88 14.65 -8.79 10.91
CA ARG A 88 13.40 -8.03 11.22
C ARG A 88 13.49 -7.18 12.51
N TYR A 89 14.62 -6.53 12.79
CA TYR A 89 14.77 -5.84 14.06
C TYR A 89 14.11 -4.46 14.05
N ARG A 90 13.58 -4.07 15.21
CA ARG A 90 13.09 -2.71 15.43
C ARG A 90 14.31 -1.78 15.34
N THR A 91 14.33 -0.90 14.35
CA THR A 91 15.30 0.21 14.28
C THR A 91 14.99 1.26 15.35
N TYR A 92 13.74 1.31 15.81
CA TYR A 92 13.26 2.30 16.76
C TYR A 92 12.54 1.68 17.96
N ARG A 93 12.77 2.26 19.13
CA ARG A 93 11.91 2.12 20.30
C ARG A 93 11.09 3.40 20.43
N ILE A 94 9.79 3.26 20.24
CA ILE A 94 8.82 4.36 20.38
C ILE A 94 8.30 4.34 21.81
N LYS A 95 8.48 5.45 22.53
CA LYS A 95 7.83 5.73 23.81
C LYS A 95 6.71 6.72 23.56
N ARG A 96 5.53 6.44 24.12
CA ARG A 96 4.34 7.28 24.02
C ARG A 96 4.09 7.91 25.39
N LYS A 97 4.12 9.23 25.46
CA LYS A 97 3.89 9.98 26.71
C LYS A 97 2.43 10.30 26.95
N CYS A 98 1.65 10.41 25.88
CA CYS A 98 0.21 10.66 25.94
C CYS A 98 -0.54 9.92 24.82
N LYS A 99 -1.87 10.04 24.81
CA LYS A 99 -2.73 9.47 23.77
C LYS A 99 -2.50 10.21 22.46
N GLN A 100 -2.03 9.49 21.45
CA GLN A 100 -1.76 10.03 20.12
C GLN A 100 -3.01 9.99 19.24
N THR A 101 -3.22 11.07 18.49
CA THR A 101 -4.21 11.11 17.42
C THR A 101 -3.53 10.63 16.14
N PRO A 102 -4.03 9.56 15.49
CA PRO A 102 -3.46 9.11 14.24
C PRO A 102 -3.67 10.17 13.14
N LYS A 103 -2.77 10.20 12.17
CA LYS A 103 -2.75 11.18 11.09
C LYS A 103 -2.66 10.49 9.74
N VAL A 104 -3.46 10.94 8.79
CA VAL A 104 -3.31 10.59 7.38
C VAL A 104 -2.26 11.52 6.78
N PHE A 105 -1.15 10.97 6.29
CA PHE A 105 0.03 11.75 5.92
C PHE A 105 0.41 11.63 4.44
N GLY A 106 -0.33 10.83 3.69
CA GLY A 106 -0.13 10.69 2.26
C GLY A 106 -0.92 9.53 1.69
N TYR A 107 -0.78 9.34 0.39
CA TYR A 107 -1.37 8.22 -0.33
C TYR A 107 -0.48 7.82 -1.50
N PHE A 108 -0.78 6.69 -2.11
CA PHE A 108 -0.19 6.30 -3.38
C PHE A 108 -1.23 5.67 -4.29
N ILE A 109 -0.94 5.66 -5.59
CA ILE A 109 -1.76 5.00 -6.59
C ILE A 109 -1.04 3.69 -6.97
N PRO A 110 -1.66 2.52 -6.76
CA PRO A 110 -1.14 1.25 -7.22
C PRO A 110 -0.90 1.24 -8.73
N THR A 111 0.32 0.90 -9.14
CA THR A 111 0.68 0.72 -10.56
C THR A 111 1.28 -0.64 -10.84
N GLY A 112 1.40 -1.49 -9.82
CA GLY A 112 1.94 -2.83 -9.97
C GLY A 112 1.64 -3.73 -8.79
N ILE A 113 1.98 -4.99 -8.97
CA ILE A 113 1.97 -6.01 -7.93
C ILE A 113 3.30 -6.74 -7.91
N LEU A 114 3.58 -7.31 -6.76
CA LEU A 114 4.68 -8.21 -6.57
C LEU A 114 4.17 -9.48 -5.91
N VAL A 115 4.41 -10.60 -6.59
CA VAL A 115 3.95 -11.92 -6.19
C VAL A 115 5.16 -12.73 -5.71
N PRO A 116 5.05 -13.43 -4.56
CA PRO A 116 6.07 -14.38 -4.12
C PRO A 116 6.29 -15.51 -5.14
N GLY A 117 7.55 -15.84 -5.45
CA GLY A 117 7.93 -16.62 -6.64
C GLY A 117 7.41 -18.07 -6.75
N GLU A 118 6.84 -18.65 -5.69
CA GLU A 118 6.21 -19.98 -5.77
C GLU A 118 4.70 -19.94 -6.07
N VAL A 119 4.04 -18.80 -5.84
CA VAL A 119 2.63 -18.58 -6.18
C VAL A 119 2.51 -18.44 -7.69
N GLY A 120 1.55 -19.13 -8.31
CA GLY A 120 1.21 -18.90 -9.71
C GLY A 120 2.32 -19.21 -10.72
N LYS A 121 3.21 -20.19 -10.49
CA LYS A 121 4.22 -20.62 -11.50
C LYS A 121 3.58 -20.80 -12.89
N ASN A 122 2.42 -21.44 -12.95
CA ASN A 122 1.64 -21.64 -14.18
C ASN A 122 1.10 -20.33 -14.77
N LEU A 123 0.70 -19.39 -13.91
CA LEU A 123 0.27 -18.04 -14.32
C LEU A 123 1.44 -17.29 -14.98
N PHE A 124 2.63 -17.41 -14.41
CA PHE A 124 3.82 -16.75 -14.94
C PHE A 124 4.37 -17.40 -16.21
N GLU A 125 4.20 -18.71 -16.38
CA GLU A 125 4.47 -19.37 -17.66
C GLU A 125 3.52 -18.87 -18.75
N LYS A 126 2.22 -18.71 -18.42
CA LYS A 126 1.20 -18.21 -19.35
C LYS A 126 1.48 -16.79 -19.87
N TYR A 127 1.98 -15.89 -19.02
CA TYR A 127 2.23 -14.49 -19.37
C TYR A 127 3.73 -14.16 -19.55
N ARG A 128 4.58 -15.16 -19.77
CA ARG A 128 6.05 -15.05 -19.71
C ARG A 128 6.62 -13.94 -20.61
N ASP A 129 6.02 -13.75 -21.77
CA ASP A 129 6.36 -12.75 -22.79
C ASP A 129 5.99 -11.31 -22.38
N ARG A 130 5.11 -11.14 -21.39
CA ARG A 130 4.60 -9.85 -20.88
C ARG A 130 5.11 -9.51 -19.47
N LEU A 131 5.94 -10.37 -18.91
CA LEU A 131 6.48 -10.28 -17.56
C LEU A 131 7.92 -9.79 -17.58
N VAL A 132 8.24 -8.84 -16.69
CA VAL A 132 9.64 -8.51 -16.38
C VAL A 132 10.08 -9.36 -15.20
N LEU A 133 10.95 -10.32 -15.49
CA LEU A 133 11.60 -11.13 -14.47
C LEU A 133 12.73 -10.32 -13.84
N VAL A 134 12.65 -10.10 -12.53
CA VAL A 134 13.81 -9.59 -11.76
C VAL A 134 14.69 -10.81 -11.46
N PRO A 135 15.88 -10.91 -12.05
CA PRO A 135 16.76 -12.05 -11.79
C PRO A 135 17.14 -12.05 -10.31
N ALA A 136 17.40 -13.23 -9.76
CA ALA A 136 17.78 -13.35 -8.35
C ALA A 136 19.03 -12.51 -7.99
N THR A 137 19.88 -12.21 -8.98
CA THR A 137 21.05 -11.34 -8.85
C THR A 137 20.70 -9.86 -8.64
N ALA A 138 19.55 -9.39 -9.15
CA ALA A 138 19.09 -8.01 -8.94
C ALA A 138 18.51 -7.79 -7.53
N ILE A 139 18.34 -8.84 -6.74
CA ILE A 139 17.84 -8.76 -5.35
C ILE A 139 18.82 -8.00 -4.44
N TYR A 140 20.12 -8.11 -4.67
CA TYR A 140 21.12 -7.34 -3.92
C TYR A 140 21.05 -5.83 -4.22
N LEU A 141 20.47 -5.46 -5.36
CA LEU A 141 20.20 -4.06 -5.73
C LEU A 141 18.87 -3.56 -5.16
N VAL A 142 18.06 -4.45 -4.56
CA VAL A 142 16.78 -4.09 -3.97
C VAL A 142 17.02 -3.66 -2.51
N PRO A 143 16.97 -2.35 -2.22
CA PRO A 143 17.19 -1.84 -0.87
C PRO A 143 16.22 -2.42 0.17
N LEU A 144 16.74 -2.63 1.38
CA LEU A 144 16.00 -3.12 2.53
C LEU A 144 14.89 -2.13 2.91
N ARG A 145 13.63 -2.58 2.90
CA ARG A 145 12.48 -1.81 3.40
C ARG A 145 12.21 -2.13 4.86
N GLY A 146 11.80 -1.14 5.66
CA GLY A 146 11.42 -1.30 7.06
C GLY A 146 10.28 -2.33 7.29
N CYS A 147 9.46 -2.63 6.28
CA CYS A 147 8.41 -3.66 6.33
C CYS A 147 8.91 -5.08 6.06
N GLY A 148 10.18 -5.27 5.69
CA GLY A 148 10.78 -6.57 5.40
C GLY A 148 11.54 -6.61 4.07
N ARG A 149 12.04 -7.80 3.72
CA ARG A 149 12.72 -8.07 2.45
C ARG A 149 11.68 -8.25 1.33
N LEU A 150 11.99 -7.72 0.15
CA LEU A 150 11.38 -8.18 -1.09
C LEU A 150 11.73 -9.67 -1.28
N VAL A 151 10.72 -10.49 -1.59
CA VAL A 151 10.88 -11.95 -1.67
C VAL A 151 11.76 -12.30 -2.87
N ILE A 152 12.68 -13.24 -2.70
CA ILE A 152 13.56 -13.75 -3.75
C ILE A 152 12.70 -14.34 -4.89
N GLY A 153 12.94 -13.93 -6.14
CA GLY A 153 12.26 -14.44 -7.34
C GLY A 153 10.96 -13.72 -7.72
N ALA A 154 10.74 -12.52 -7.21
CA ALA A 154 9.54 -11.76 -7.47
C ALA A 154 9.51 -11.15 -8.89
N ARG A 155 8.32 -11.11 -9.51
CA ARG A 155 8.10 -10.72 -10.90
C ARG A 155 7.20 -9.47 -10.94
N TYR A 156 7.54 -8.48 -11.79
CA TYR A 156 6.73 -7.28 -12.02
C TYR A 156 6.13 -7.31 -13.44
N LEU A 157 4.99 -6.63 -13.64
CA LEU A 157 4.22 -6.60 -14.90
C LEU A 157 4.16 -5.20 -15.51
N VAL A 158 4.07 -5.18 -16.84
CA VAL A 158 4.51 -4.05 -17.69
C VAL A 158 3.34 -3.35 -18.43
N ASP A 159 2.13 -3.92 -18.44
CA ASP A 159 0.96 -3.27 -19.02
C ASP A 159 -0.28 -3.40 -18.11
N GLY A 160 -1.16 -2.40 -18.16
CA GLY A 160 -2.32 -2.31 -17.27
C GLY A 160 -3.34 -3.44 -17.46
N GLN A 161 -3.42 -4.05 -18.65
CA GLN A 161 -4.37 -5.13 -18.93
C GLN A 161 -3.88 -6.46 -18.35
N THR A 162 -2.64 -6.84 -18.61
CA THR A 162 -2.02 -8.05 -18.05
C THR A 162 -1.95 -7.96 -16.51
N LEU A 163 -1.73 -6.76 -15.97
CA LEU A 163 -1.78 -6.52 -14.53
C LEU A 163 -3.15 -6.85 -13.93
N LYS A 164 -4.24 -6.39 -14.58
CA LYS A 164 -5.61 -6.71 -14.15
C LYS A 164 -5.89 -8.21 -14.24
N GLU A 165 -5.56 -8.86 -15.35
CA GLU A 165 -5.80 -10.29 -15.55
C GLU A 165 -5.10 -11.16 -14.49
N ILE A 166 -3.85 -10.84 -14.17
CA ILE A 166 -3.07 -11.55 -13.15
C ILE A 166 -3.64 -11.27 -11.75
N TYR A 167 -4.04 -10.04 -11.49
CA TYR A 167 -4.66 -9.68 -10.21
C TYR A 167 -5.95 -10.45 -9.95
N GLU A 168 -6.83 -10.52 -10.95
CA GLU A 168 -8.08 -11.28 -10.87
C GLU A 168 -7.82 -12.79 -10.75
N ALA A 169 -6.84 -13.33 -11.46
CA ALA A 169 -6.46 -14.73 -11.31
C ALA A 169 -5.97 -15.05 -9.90
N LEU A 170 -5.19 -14.16 -9.28
CA LEU A 170 -4.68 -14.32 -7.91
C LEU A 170 -5.79 -14.26 -6.86
N LYS A 171 -6.86 -13.47 -7.06
CA LYS A 171 -8.03 -13.47 -6.15
C LYS A 171 -8.67 -14.85 -6.01
N MET A 172 -8.63 -15.65 -7.08
CA MET A 172 -9.24 -16.97 -7.17
C MET A 172 -8.26 -18.11 -6.86
N ASP A 173 -6.98 -17.82 -6.64
CA ASP A 173 -5.95 -18.83 -6.43
C ASP A 173 -6.04 -19.42 -5.00
N PRO A 174 -6.14 -20.76 -4.85
CA PRO A 174 -6.28 -21.41 -3.55
C PRO A 174 -5.00 -21.38 -2.68
N ASP A 175 -3.85 -21.01 -3.27
CA ASP A 175 -2.57 -20.98 -2.57
C ASP A 175 -2.55 -19.90 -1.47
N GLN A 176 -2.35 -20.33 -0.22
CA GLN A 176 -2.31 -19.43 0.93
C GLN A 176 -1.16 -18.41 0.86
N ARG A 177 -0.10 -18.68 0.10
CA ARG A 177 1.01 -17.74 -0.12
C ARG A 177 0.60 -16.52 -0.95
N VAL A 178 -0.56 -16.55 -1.62
CA VAL A 178 -1.18 -15.37 -2.25
C VAL A 178 -1.39 -14.24 -1.23
N LYS A 179 -1.56 -14.56 0.06
CA LYS A 179 -1.66 -13.58 1.15
C LYS A 179 -0.36 -12.81 1.42
N ASP A 180 0.74 -13.17 0.77
CA ASP A 180 2.02 -12.45 0.76
C ASP A 180 2.15 -11.50 -0.45
N LEU A 181 1.10 -11.34 -1.28
CA LEU A 181 1.04 -10.36 -2.36
C LEU A 181 1.37 -8.96 -1.84
N MET A 182 2.21 -8.24 -2.59
CA MET A 182 2.47 -6.83 -2.36
C MET A 182 1.91 -6.00 -3.49
N ILE A 183 1.25 -4.89 -3.15
CA ILE A 183 0.88 -3.86 -4.11
C ILE A 183 2.00 -2.82 -4.13
N THR A 184 2.35 -2.36 -5.33
CA THR A 184 3.39 -1.36 -5.53
C THR A 184 2.87 -0.15 -6.29
N GLY A 185 3.51 0.99 -6.05
CA GLY A 185 3.30 2.20 -6.83
C GLY A 185 4.57 3.06 -6.84
N SER A 186 4.84 3.68 -7.96
CA SER A 186 6.08 4.45 -8.17
C SER A 186 6.09 5.80 -7.45
N THR A 187 4.91 6.37 -7.17
CA THR A 187 4.78 7.73 -6.61
C THR A 187 4.02 7.72 -5.29
N PHE A 188 4.60 8.35 -4.28
CA PHE A 188 3.95 8.69 -3.02
C PHE A 188 3.58 10.17 -3.03
N GLN A 189 2.31 10.46 -2.76
CA GLN A 189 1.79 11.82 -2.62
C GLN A 189 1.70 12.15 -1.14
N GLU A 190 2.56 13.06 -0.68
CA GLU A 190 2.55 13.53 0.70
C GLU A 190 1.37 14.48 0.94
N ILE A 191 0.72 14.34 2.09
CA ILE A 191 -0.28 15.30 2.59
C ILE A 191 0.39 16.12 3.69
N ASN A 192 0.62 17.40 3.41
CA ASN A 192 1.27 18.34 4.32
C ASN A 192 0.41 19.62 4.47
N PRO A 193 -0.13 19.94 5.67
CA PRO A 193 0.03 19.19 6.92
C PRO A 193 -0.77 17.86 6.92
N PRO A 194 -0.31 16.82 7.65
CA PRO A 194 -1.06 15.58 7.82
C PRO A 194 -2.45 15.82 8.44
N ILE A 195 -3.46 15.09 7.95
CA ILE A 195 -4.86 15.24 8.35
C ILE A 195 -5.12 14.41 9.61
N GLN A 196 -5.64 15.05 10.66
CA GLN A 196 -5.92 14.36 11.92
C GLN A 196 -7.13 13.42 11.80
N ALA A 197 -6.97 12.19 12.25
CA ALA A 197 -7.99 11.15 12.20
C ALA A 197 -8.50 10.83 13.61
N GLN A 198 -9.16 11.80 14.25
CA GLN A 198 -9.68 11.65 15.61
C GLN A 198 -10.66 10.47 15.71
N GLY A 199 -10.50 9.65 16.75
CA GLY A 199 -11.38 8.49 16.99
C GLY A 199 -11.08 7.25 16.15
N VAL A 200 -10.21 7.31 15.13
CA VAL A 200 -9.86 6.13 14.34
C VAL A 200 -9.03 5.17 15.19
N LYS A 201 -9.59 3.97 15.42
CA LYS A 201 -8.87 2.87 16.09
C LYS A 201 -7.94 2.16 15.11
N ARG A 202 -6.81 1.67 15.61
CA ARG A 202 -5.86 0.90 14.81
C ARG A 202 -6.50 -0.36 14.24
N PHE A 203 -6.28 -0.60 12.96
CA PHE A 203 -6.74 -1.78 12.24
C PHE A 203 -5.60 -2.44 11.44
N ARG A 204 -5.84 -3.63 10.90
CA ARG A 204 -4.93 -4.35 10.00
C ARG A 204 -5.55 -4.41 8.61
N GLY A 205 -4.70 -4.46 7.58
CA GLY A 205 -5.15 -4.51 6.19
C GLY A 205 -5.62 -3.15 5.68
N LEU A 206 -6.54 -3.21 4.73
CA LEU A 206 -7.14 -2.07 4.05
C LEU A 206 -8.60 -1.91 4.53
N LYS A 207 -9.06 -0.66 4.61
CA LYS A 207 -10.48 -0.34 4.81
C LYS A 207 -10.95 0.55 3.68
N ARG A 208 -12.11 0.28 3.10
CA ARG A 208 -12.72 1.17 2.10
C ARG A 208 -13.01 2.53 2.72
N VAL A 209 -12.68 3.58 1.98
CA VAL A 209 -12.91 4.97 2.38
C VAL A 209 -13.28 5.82 1.18
N ASP A 210 -13.86 6.99 1.42
CA ASP A 210 -13.93 8.07 0.45
C ASP A 210 -12.67 8.94 0.58
N GLY A 211 -11.76 8.81 -0.39
CA GLY A 211 -10.53 9.59 -0.42
C GLY A 211 -10.77 11.09 -0.57
N ASP A 212 -11.86 11.52 -1.21
CA ASP A 212 -12.16 12.94 -1.37
C ASP A 212 -12.66 13.54 -0.05
N ALA A 213 -13.39 12.77 0.75
CA ALA A 213 -13.76 13.18 2.10
C ALA A 213 -12.54 13.36 3.00
N ILE A 214 -11.55 12.47 2.89
CA ILE A 214 -10.27 12.63 3.59
C ILE A 214 -9.58 13.92 3.14
N LEU A 215 -9.35 14.10 1.83
CA LEU A 215 -8.60 15.23 1.28
C LEU A 215 -9.27 16.59 1.49
N SER A 216 -10.61 16.63 1.55
CA SER A 216 -11.38 17.84 1.85
C SER A 216 -11.44 18.16 3.35
N GLY A 217 -10.85 17.33 4.21
CA GLY A 217 -10.83 17.56 5.65
C GLY A 217 -12.19 17.33 6.32
N LYS A 218 -13.07 16.54 5.72
CA LYS A 218 -14.35 16.18 6.33
C LYS A 218 -14.16 15.40 7.63
N PRO A 219 -15.16 15.38 8.52
CA PRO A 219 -15.14 14.56 9.74
C PRO A 219 -14.89 13.07 9.43
N VAL A 220 -14.18 12.38 10.33
CA VAL A 220 -13.86 10.94 10.21
C VAL A 220 -15.09 10.05 9.98
N SER A 221 -16.25 10.45 10.50
CA SER A 221 -17.51 9.73 10.30
C SER A 221 -17.94 9.66 8.83
N GLU A 222 -17.54 10.64 8.01
CA GLU A 222 -17.86 10.71 6.58
C GLU A 222 -16.80 10.02 5.71
N TRP A 223 -15.72 9.49 6.29
CA TRP A 223 -14.66 8.86 5.51
C TRP A 223 -15.02 7.45 5.07
N TRP A 224 -15.93 6.77 5.76
CA TRP A 224 -16.15 5.35 5.56
C TRP A 224 -17.20 5.11 4.48
N VAL A 225 -16.89 4.19 3.57
CA VAL A 225 -17.85 3.67 2.60
C VAL A 225 -18.39 2.36 3.17
N GLU A 226 -19.71 2.25 3.30
CA GLU A 226 -20.34 1.00 3.74
C GLU A 226 -20.08 -0.10 2.69
N GLU A 227 -19.68 -1.27 3.17
CA GLU A 227 -19.41 -2.47 2.35
C GLU A 227 -20.70 -3.29 2.13
#